data_AF-A0A521T9M4-F1
#
_entry.id   AF-A0A521T9M4-F1
#
_cell.length_a   1.000
_cell.length_b   1.000
_cell.length_c   1.000
_cell.angle_alpha   90.00
_cell.angle_beta   90.00
_cell.angle_gamma   90.00
#
_symmetry.space_group_name_H-M   'P 1'
#
loop_
_entity.id
_entity.type
_entity.pdbx_description
1 polymer ?
#
loop_
_entity_poly.entity_id
_entity_poly.type
_entity_poly.pdbx_seq_one_letter_code
_entity_poly.pdbx_strand_id
1 'polypeptide(L)'
;LLAFDPKVTATSIKDEYDFYRPFGKETPIVHGQYSNLLYMIQVRKALEIYKKKALSSGLMKLEPGETILDHMDYLNMHLPYSNMGKKALAYLVRHEWRQLPRWKKIIQEIGIPEPVPKDPRGTIESVLGDEEFMAKDHEFTKLFTKTIEFQEVYEAKLASSLIASKMIGNLYTASLYLGFRSCLEFEYQKGIDLNGKRVGFGSYGSGSSAMVFSGTIQPQYEEIVKNMNLEAELAPRRKLTLQEYETLHENKLSPEEPMLHTKREFVLVDINTTVESRGERRYIFNE
;
A
#
# COMPACT_ATOMS: atom_id res chain seq x y z
N LEU A 1 -17.46 10.24 6.04
CA LEU A 1 -16.42 10.07 5.01
C LEU A 1 -16.64 8.83 4.15
N LEU A 2 -16.57 7.62 4.71
CA LEU A 2 -16.66 6.36 3.97
C LEU A 2 -17.61 5.39 4.69
N ALA A 3 -18.50 4.73 3.96
CA ALA A 3 -19.30 3.62 4.47
C ALA A 3 -18.72 2.30 3.96
N PHE A 4 -18.29 1.41 4.86
CA PHE A 4 -17.72 0.12 4.47
C PHE A 4 -18.77 -0.82 3.91
N ASP A 5 -18.39 -1.58 2.88
CA ASP A 5 -19.26 -2.62 2.34
C ASP A 5 -19.29 -3.80 3.33
N PRO A 6 -20.45 -4.14 3.91
CA PRO A 6 -20.52 -5.12 4.98
C PRO A 6 -20.30 -6.54 4.47
N LYS A 7 -19.75 -7.41 5.32
CA LYS A 7 -19.64 -8.87 5.12
C LYS A 7 -18.74 -9.33 3.94
N VAL A 8 -18.12 -8.42 3.20
CA VAL A 8 -17.24 -8.77 2.06
C VAL A 8 -15.75 -8.71 2.38
N THR A 9 -15.35 -8.13 3.53
CA THR A 9 -13.96 -8.13 4.00
C THR A 9 -13.37 -9.54 3.99
N ALA A 10 -12.17 -9.66 3.43
CA ALA A 10 -11.50 -10.91 3.20
C ALA A 10 -10.05 -10.84 3.67
N THR A 11 -9.56 -11.95 4.22
CA THR A 11 -8.19 -12.06 4.72
C THR A 11 -7.50 -13.26 4.09
N SER A 12 -6.18 -13.13 3.92
CA SER A 12 -5.27 -14.24 3.62
C SER A 12 -4.13 -14.16 4.63
N ILE A 13 -4.01 -15.19 5.45
CA ILE A 13 -3.02 -15.26 6.52
C ILE A 13 -2.18 -16.51 6.29
N LYS A 14 -0.86 -16.38 6.39
CA LYS A 14 0.07 -17.50 6.29
C LYS A 14 1.28 -17.20 7.16
N ASP A 15 1.70 -18.18 7.96
CA ASP A 15 2.93 -18.10 8.76
C ASP A 15 4.15 -18.06 7.84
N GLU A 16 4.87 -16.94 7.85
CA GLU A 16 5.98 -16.63 6.95
C GLU A 16 7.01 -15.71 7.63
N TYR A 17 8.29 -15.88 7.31
CA TYR A 17 9.40 -15.10 7.89
C TYR A 17 9.95 -14.06 6.90
N ASP A 18 9.06 -13.28 6.27
CA ASP A 18 9.44 -12.32 5.23
C ASP A 18 10.04 -11.03 5.80
N PHE A 19 9.44 -10.52 6.87
CA PHE A 19 9.93 -9.39 7.66
C PHE A 19 9.44 -9.57 9.09
N TYR A 20 10.36 -9.59 10.05
CA TYR A 20 10.05 -9.77 11.46
C TYR A 20 11.12 -9.14 12.35
N ARG A 21 10.75 -8.80 13.59
CA ARG A 21 11.68 -8.26 14.58
C ARG A 21 11.78 -9.21 15.76
N PRO A 22 12.82 -10.06 15.82
CA PRO A 22 13.08 -10.93 16.96
C PRO A 22 13.24 -10.16 18.26
N PHE A 23 13.04 -10.84 19.39
CA PHE A 23 13.34 -10.28 20.70
C PHE A 23 14.81 -9.86 20.80
N GLY A 24 15.07 -8.71 21.42
CA GLY A 24 16.42 -8.16 21.60
C GLY A 24 17.05 -7.55 20.35
N LYS A 25 16.33 -7.44 19.22
CA LYS A 25 16.78 -6.73 18.03
C LYS A 25 16.10 -5.36 17.92
N GLU A 26 16.89 -4.32 17.72
CA GLU A 26 16.37 -2.97 17.43
C GLU A 26 15.85 -2.87 16.00
N THR A 27 16.55 -3.49 15.04
CA THR A 27 16.20 -3.51 13.62
C THR A 27 15.54 -4.83 13.20
N PRO A 28 14.57 -4.79 12.26
CA PRO A 28 13.93 -5.98 11.72
C PRO A 28 14.88 -6.76 10.79
N ILE A 29 14.67 -8.07 10.72
CA ILE A 29 15.25 -8.94 9.70
C ILE A 29 14.31 -8.94 8.50
N VAL A 30 14.86 -8.73 7.30
CA VAL A 30 14.05 -8.52 6.09
C VAL A 30 14.59 -9.34 4.93
N HIS A 31 13.72 -10.15 4.33
CA HIS A 31 13.97 -10.84 3.06
C HIS A 31 13.26 -10.07 1.93
N GLY A 32 13.87 -9.00 1.42
CA GLY A 32 13.17 -7.99 0.62
C GLY A 32 12.46 -8.50 -0.64
N GLN A 33 13.13 -9.31 -1.48
CA GLN A 33 12.50 -9.88 -2.69
C GLN A 33 11.36 -10.85 -2.32
N TYR A 34 11.58 -11.67 -1.30
CA TYR A 34 10.60 -12.60 -0.77
C TYR A 34 9.36 -11.87 -0.24
N SER A 35 9.54 -10.84 0.59
CA SER A 35 8.46 -10.02 1.16
C SER A 35 7.65 -9.31 0.08
N ASN A 36 8.30 -8.76 -0.97
CA ASN A 36 7.59 -8.15 -2.08
C ASN A 36 6.69 -9.16 -2.82
N LEU A 37 7.19 -10.36 -3.12
CA LEU A 37 6.40 -11.37 -3.83
C LEU A 37 5.29 -11.94 -2.93
N LEU A 38 5.58 -12.20 -1.67
CA LEU A 38 4.59 -12.66 -0.68
C LEU A 38 3.47 -11.63 -0.51
N TYR A 39 3.79 -10.33 -0.38
CA TYR A 39 2.81 -9.25 -0.38
C TYR A 39 1.82 -9.38 -1.53
N MET A 40 2.33 -9.49 -2.76
CA MET A 40 1.50 -9.52 -3.97
C MET A 40 0.63 -10.78 -4.01
N ILE A 41 1.19 -11.93 -3.62
CA ILE A 41 0.47 -13.21 -3.53
C ILE A 41 -0.66 -13.15 -2.49
N GLN A 42 -0.38 -12.66 -1.28
CA GLN A 42 -1.37 -12.63 -0.19
C GLN A 42 -2.49 -11.62 -0.47
N VAL A 43 -2.15 -10.43 -1.00
CA VAL A 43 -3.17 -9.43 -1.40
C VAL A 43 -4.05 -9.99 -2.52
N ARG A 44 -3.47 -10.66 -3.53
CA ARG A 44 -4.26 -11.33 -4.57
C ARG A 44 -5.18 -12.41 -3.98
N LYS A 45 -4.67 -13.28 -3.10
CA LYS A 45 -5.50 -14.32 -2.46
C LYS A 45 -6.66 -13.71 -1.67
N ALA A 46 -6.42 -12.64 -0.92
CA ALA A 46 -7.47 -11.91 -0.22
C ALA A 46 -8.48 -11.29 -1.21
N LEU A 47 -8.02 -10.75 -2.35
CA LEU A 47 -8.88 -10.23 -3.41
C LEU A 47 -9.78 -11.30 -4.02
N GLU A 48 -9.27 -12.52 -4.26
CA GLU A 48 -10.09 -13.65 -4.76
C GLU A 48 -11.21 -14.02 -3.78
N ILE A 49 -10.91 -14.02 -2.48
CA ILE A 49 -11.91 -14.28 -1.42
C ILE A 49 -12.93 -13.14 -1.36
N TYR A 50 -12.46 -11.89 -1.42
CA TYR A 50 -13.32 -10.70 -1.49
C TYR A 50 -14.26 -10.78 -2.69
N LYS A 51 -13.74 -11.08 -3.89
CA LYS A 51 -14.50 -11.25 -5.14
C LYS A 51 -15.61 -12.28 -4.96
N LYS A 52 -15.31 -13.46 -4.41
CA LYS A 52 -16.33 -14.49 -4.12
C LYS A 52 -17.43 -13.98 -3.19
N LYS A 53 -17.06 -13.28 -2.10
CA LYS A 53 -18.03 -12.72 -1.14
C LYS A 53 -18.87 -11.59 -1.73
N ALA A 54 -18.26 -10.72 -2.53
CA ALA A 54 -18.94 -9.60 -3.17
C ALA A 54 -19.99 -10.08 -4.19
N LEU A 55 -19.67 -11.12 -4.95
CA LEU A 55 -20.62 -11.74 -5.89
C LEU A 55 -21.72 -12.51 -5.17
N SER A 56 -21.38 -13.33 -4.17
CA SER A 56 -22.38 -14.15 -3.47
C SER A 56 -23.33 -13.35 -2.60
N SER A 57 -22.90 -12.20 -2.08
CA SER A 57 -23.77 -11.26 -1.36
C SER A 57 -24.63 -10.37 -2.26
N GLY A 58 -24.39 -10.39 -3.57
CA GLY A 58 -25.05 -9.49 -4.52
C GLY A 58 -24.57 -8.04 -4.45
N LEU A 59 -23.49 -7.75 -3.72
CA LEU A 59 -22.89 -6.40 -3.64
C LEU A 59 -22.42 -5.91 -5.01
N MET A 60 -21.92 -6.83 -5.84
CA MET A 60 -21.43 -6.59 -7.18
C MET A 60 -21.92 -7.69 -8.11
N LYS A 61 -22.13 -7.34 -9.38
CA LYS A 61 -22.44 -8.28 -10.46
C LYS A 61 -21.48 -7.98 -11.59
N LEU A 62 -20.74 -8.99 -12.01
CA LEU A 62 -19.80 -8.89 -13.12
C LEU A 62 -20.51 -9.18 -14.42
N GLU A 63 -20.41 -8.25 -15.37
CA GLU A 63 -20.83 -8.47 -16.74
C GLU A 63 -19.72 -9.18 -17.55
N PRO A 64 -20.05 -9.80 -18.71
CA PRO A 64 -19.05 -10.41 -19.57
C PRO A 64 -17.96 -9.42 -19.97
N GLY A 65 -16.70 -9.73 -19.64
CA GLY A 65 -15.56 -8.86 -19.95
C GLY A 65 -15.12 -7.95 -18.80
N GLU A 66 -15.80 -8.00 -17.65
CA GLU A 66 -15.45 -7.24 -16.44
C GLU A 66 -14.69 -8.10 -15.40
N THR A 67 -14.03 -7.39 -14.49
CA THR A 67 -13.29 -7.91 -13.34
C THR A 67 -13.74 -7.22 -12.05
N ILE A 68 -13.37 -7.78 -10.90
CA ILE A 68 -13.74 -7.16 -9.63
C ILE A 68 -13.14 -5.75 -9.47
N LEU A 69 -12.01 -5.50 -10.13
CA LEU A 69 -11.31 -4.21 -10.12
C LEU A 69 -12.05 -3.13 -10.92
N ASP A 70 -12.89 -3.53 -11.89
CA ASP A 70 -13.69 -2.59 -12.67
C ASP A 70 -14.80 -1.95 -11.81
N HIS A 71 -15.26 -2.64 -10.76
CA HIS A 71 -16.23 -2.13 -9.77
C HIS A 71 -15.63 -1.35 -8.60
N MET A 72 -14.34 -0.99 -8.68
CA MET A 72 -13.66 -0.12 -7.72
C MET A 72 -13.15 1.10 -8.46
N ASP A 73 -13.65 2.29 -8.14
CA ASP A 73 -13.18 3.55 -8.74
C ASP A 73 -11.72 3.81 -8.37
N TYR A 74 -11.36 3.59 -7.10
CA TYR A 74 -10.02 3.82 -6.58
C TYR A 74 -9.48 2.60 -5.82
N LEU A 75 -8.16 2.42 -5.86
CA LEU A 75 -7.44 1.36 -5.17
C LEU A 75 -6.39 1.99 -4.25
N ASN A 76 -6.46 1.64 -2.97
CA ASN A 76 -5.50 2.05 -1.96
C ASN A 76 -4.80 0.81 -1.42
N MET A 77 -3.47 0.83 -1.38
CA MET A 77 -2.66 -0.31 -0.98
C MET A 77 -1.67 0.09 0.10
N HIS A 78 -1.22 -0.87 0.91
CA HIS A 78 -0.10 -0.64 1.82
C HIS A 78 1.18 -0.37 1.00
N LEU A 79 1.85 0.75 1.29
CA LEU A 79 3.01 1.24 0.52
C LEU A 79 4.28 1.19 1.38
N PRO A 80 5.07 0.10 1.34
CA PRO A 80 6.39 0.08 1.96
C PRO A 80 7.37 1.02 1.23
N TYR A 81 7.09 1.32 -0.04
CA TYR A 81 7.73 2.34 -0.86
C TYR A 81 6.79 2.70 -2.01
N SER A 82 6.94 3.90 -2.58
CA SER A 82 5.99 4.45 -3.56
C SER A 82 5.77 3.56 -4.80
N ASN A 83 6.83 2.94 -5.32
CA ASN A 83 6.75 2.07 -6.50
C ASN A 83 6.12 0.68 -6.21
N MET A 84 5.92 0.30 -4.94
CA MET A 84 5.31 -0.98 -4.60
C MET A 84 3.86 -1.05 -5.09
N GLY A 85 3.12 0.06 -4.99
CA GLY A 85 1.74 0.14 -5.47
C GLY A 85 1.64 -0.20 -6.96
N LYS A 86 2.52 0.37 -7.82
CA LYS A 86 2.51 0.08 -9.26
C LYS A 86 2.79 -1.39 -9.56
N LYS A 87 3.75 -2.01 -8.85
CA LYS A 87 4.04 -3.45 -8.99
C LYS A 87 2.86 -4.32 -8.58
N ALA A 88 2.26 -4.02 -7.43
CA ALA A 88 1.09 -4.74 -6.91
C ALA A 88 -0.10 -4.61 -7.85
N LEU A 89 -0.38 -3.42 -8.39
CA LEU A 89 -1.43 -3.23 -9.38
C LEU A 89 -1.17 -4.03 -10.65
N ALA A 90 0.06 -3.99 -11.19
CA ALA A 90 0.42 -4.77 -12.37
C ALA A 90 0.20 -6.27 -12.12
N TYR A 91 0.57 -6.77 -10.94
CA TYR A 91 0.33 -8.15 -10.54
C TYR A 91 -1.17 -8.49 -10.48
N LEU A 92 -1.98 -7.68 -9.80
CA LEU A 92 -3.43 -7.91 -9.68
C LEU A 92 -4.13 -7.87 -11.05
N VAL A 93 -3.81 -6.85 -11.86
CA VAL A 93 -4.43 -6.64 -13.17
C VAL A 93 -4.08 -7.77 -14.13
N ARG A 94 -2.81 -8.21 -14.19
CA ARG A 94 -2.41 -9.39 -14.98
C ARG A 94 -3.27 -10.61 -14.61
N HIS A 95 -3.42 -10.88 -13.31
CA HIS A 95 -4.19 -12.02 -12.83
C HIS A 95 -5.68 -11.92 -13.14
N GLU A 96 -6.30 -10.75 -12.98
CA GLU A 96 -7.72 -10.56 -13.28
C GLU A 96 -8.01 -10.55 -14.79
N TRP A 97 -7.10 -10.02 -15.61
CA TRP A 97 -7.30 -9.90 -17.05
C TRP A 97 -7.00 -11.17 -17.83
N ARG A 98 -6.14 -12.07 -17.35
CA ARG A 98 -5.77 -13.33 -18.06
C ARG A 98 -6.94 -14.12 -18.63
N GLN A 99 -8.11 -14.05 -17.99
CA GLN A 99 -9.32 -14.78 -18.40
C GLN A 99 -10.24 -13.97 -19.33
N LEU A 100 -9.91 -12.72 -19.62
CA LEU A 100 -10.74 -11.81 -20.41
C LEU A 100 -10.27 -11.72 -21.87
N PRO A 101 -11.18 -11.42 -22.81
CA PRO A 101 -10.83 -11.23 -24.22
C PRO A 101 -9.75 -10.17 -24.44
N ARG A 102 -9.74 -9.09 -23.63
CA ARG A 102 -8.76 -7.99 -23.71
C ARG A 102 -7.31 -8.46 -23.55
N TRP A 103 -7.08 -9.55 -22.81
CA TRP A 103 -5.73 -10.07 -22.59
C TRP A 103 -5.05 -10.54 -23.87
N LYS A 104 -5.82 -11.13 -24.81
CA LYS A 104 -5.28 -11.57 -26.09
C LYS A 104 -4.70 -10.41 -26.90
N LYS A 105 -5.39 -9.27 -26.91
CA LYS A 105 -4.93 -8.05 -27.58
C LYS A 105 -3.66 -7.51 -26.91
N ILE A 106 -3.63 -7.48 -25.59
CA ILE A 106 -2.46 -7.02 -24.81
C ILE A 106 -1.23 -7.89 -25.08
N ILE A 107 -1.38 -9.22 -25.12
CA ILE A 107 -0.27 -10.14 -25.44
C ILE A 107 0.24 -9.91 -26.87
N GLN A 108 -0.65 -9.66 -27.84
CA GLN A 108 -0.26 -9.34 -29.21
C GLN A 108 0.52 -8.03 -29.29
N GLU A 109 0.10 -6.99 -28.55
CA GLU A 109 0.81 -5.70 -28.48
C GLU A 109 2.20 -5.84 -27.83
N ILE A 110 2.29 -6.59 -26.73
CA ILE A 110 3.55 -6.82 -26.02
C ILE A 110 4.54 -7.63 -26.88
N GLY A 111 4.04 -8.53 -27.73
CA GLY A 111 4.85 -9.29 -28.68
C GLY A 111 5.63 -10.46 -28.07
N ILE A 112 5.53 -10.69 -26.76
CA ILE A 112 6.09 -11.86 -26.06
C ILE A 112 5.01 -12.55 -25.23
N PRO A 113 5.02 -13.89 -25.12
CA PRO A 113 4.08 -14.61 -24.27
C PRO A 113 4.34 -14.29 -22.80
N GLU A 114 3.28 -14.35 -21.99
CA GLU A 114 3.44 -14.21 -20.54
C GLU A 114 4.25 -15.38 -19.96
N PRO A 115 5.35 -15.12 -19.23
CA PRO A 115 6.15 -16.16 -18.62
C PRO A 115 5.36 -16.93 -17.57
N VAL A 116 5.56 -18.26 -17.55
CA VAL A 116 4.95 -19.15 -16.56
C VAL A 116 6.08 -19.81 -15.76
N PRO A 117 6.01 -19.82 -14.42
CA PRO A 117 7.02 -20.50 -13.61
C PRO A 117 6.98 -22.00 -13.86
N LYS A 118 8.14 -22.67 -13.81
CA LYS A 118 8.26 -24.12 -14.04
C LYS A 118 7.40 -24.95 -13.10
N ASP A 119 7.30 -24.53 -11.85
CA ASP A 119 6.35 -25.06 -10.87
C ASP A 119 5.38 -23.95 -10.41
N PRO A 120 4.18 -23.85 -11.03
CA PRO A 120 3.16 -22.88 -10.62
C PRO A 120 2.61 -23.10 -9.21
N ARG A 121 2.86 -24.27 -8.60
CA ARG A 121 2.49 -24.59 -7.22
C ARG A 121 3.71 -24.60 -6.28
N GLY A 122 4.87 -24.21 -6.79
CA GLY A 122 6.13 -24.18 -6.06
C GLY A 122 6.13 -23.14 -4.95
N THR A 123 7.19 -23.16 -4.15
CA THR A 123 7.38 -22.18 -3.09
C THR A 123 7.83 -20.83 -3.65
N ILE A 124 7.77 -19.77 -2.84
CA ILE A 124 8.24 -18.45 -3.27
C ILE A 124 9.74 -18.52 -3.58
N GLU A 125 10.50 -19.29 -2.79
CA GLU A 125 11.93 -19.53 -2.98
C GLU A 125 12.21 -20.22 -4.31
N SER A 126 11.41 -21.23 -4.71
CA SER A 126 11.62 -21.90 -6.00
C SER A 126 11.35 -20.96 -7.17
N VAL A 127 10.37 -20.07 -7.06
CA VAL A 127 10.09 -19.05 -8.08
C VAL A 127 11.22 -18.03 -8.15
N LEU A 128 11.68 -17.52 -7.00
CA LEU A 128 12.77 -16.54 -6.94
C LEU A 128 14.12 -17.12 -7.36
N GLY A 129 14.33 -18.42 -7.17
CA GLY A 129 15.55 -19.13 -7.60
C GLY A 129 15.60 -19.43 -9.09
N ASP A 130 14.49 -19.31 -9.83
CA ASP A 130 14.48 -19.46 -11.29
C ASP A 130 14.84 -18.13 -11.97
N GLU A 131 16.14 -17.85 -12.07
CA GLU A 131 16.66 -16.58 -12.63
C GLU A 131 16.15 -16.29 -14.04
N GLU A 132 16.00 -17.32 -14.88
CA GLU A 132 15.50 -17.19 -16.24
C GLU A 132 14.03 -16.75 -16.24
N PHE A 133 13.20 -17.37 -15.40
CA PHE A 133 11.82 -16.96 -15.22
C PHE A 133 11.73 -15.53 -14.69
N MET A 134 12.52 -15.19 -13.66
CA MET A 134 12.50 -13.86 -13.05
C MET A 134 12.89 -12.75 -14.04
N ALA A 135 13.90 -12.99 -14.88
CA ALA A 135 14.30 -12.06 -15.93
C ALA A 135 13.18 -11.85 -16.96
N LYS A 136 12.57 -12.95 -17.43
CA LYS A 136 11.45 -12.90 -18.39
C LYS A 136 10.22 -12.21 -17.79
N ASP A 137 9.86 -12.52 -16.54
CA ASP A 137 8.70 -11.90 -15.86
C ASP A 137 8.92 -10.41 -15.62
N HIS A 138 10.15 -10.01 -15.31
CA HIS A 138 10.53 -8.61 -15.21
C HIS A 138 10.38 -7.87 -16.54
N GLU A 139 10.91 -8.43 -17.63
CA GLU A 139 10.78 -7.87 -18.98
C GLU A 139 9.31 -7.76 -19.41
N PHE A 140 8.55 -8.84 -19.23
CA PHE A 140 7.12 -8.86 -19.51
C PHE A 140 6.37 -7.79 -18.72
N THR A 141 6.61 -7.69 -17.41
CA THR A 141 5.97 -6.67 -16.57
C THR A 141 6.35 -5.26 -17.01
N LYS A 142 7.61 -5.03 -17.41
CA LYS A 142 8.07 -3.74 -17.93
C LYS A 142 7.35 -3.35 -19.22
N LEU A 143 7.12 -4.29 -20.13
CA LEU A 143 6.37 -4.04 -21.37
C LEU A 143 4.87 -3.87 -21.09
N PHE A 144 4.28 -4.77 -20.31
CA PHE A 144 2.88 -4.71 -19.90
C PHE A 144 2.52 -3.37 -19.25
N THR A 145 3.37 -2.89 -18.33
CA THR A 145 3.12 -1.62 -17.65
C THR A 145 3.26 -0.40 -18.56
N LYS A 146 3.67 -0.53 -19.82
CA LYS A 146 3.68 0.55 -20.82
C LYS A 146 2.46 0.56 -21.75
N THR A 147 1.67 -0.51 -21.75
CA THR A 147 0.43 -0.58 -22.54
C THR A 147 -0.54 0.52 -22.12
N ILE A 148 -1.34 1.00 -23.08
CA ILE A 148 -2.33 2.06 -22.82
C ILE A 148 -3.34 1.57 -21.78
N GLU A 149 -3.81 0.32 -21.90
CA GLU A 149 -4.77 -0.28 -20.98
C GLU A 149 -4.27 -0.27 -19.53
N PHE A 150 -3.00 -0.62 -19.29
CA PHE A 150 -2.46 -0.57 -17.93
C PHE A 150 -2.28 0.87 -17.44
N GLN A 151 -1.81 1.78 -18.30
CA GLN A 151 -1.62 3.18 -17.94
C GLN A 151 -2.95 3.84 -17.54
N GLU A 152 -4.02 3.58 -18.28
CA GLU A 152 -5.37 4.06 -17.94
C GLU A 152 -5.82 3.56 -16.56
N VAL A 153 -5.65 2.27 -16.27
CA VAL A 153 -6.01 1.72 -14.95
C VAL A 153 -5.14 2.31 -13.84
N TYR A 154 -3.84 2.47 -14.07
CA TYR A 154 -2.92 3.05 -13.11
C TYR A 154 -3.29 4.50 -12.77
N GLU A 155 -3.51 5.33 -13.79
CA GLU A 155 -3.87 6.74 -13.60
C GLU A 155 -5.26 6.90 -12.97
N ALA A 156 -6.25 6.14 -13.45
CA ALA A 156 -7.62 6.27 -12.97
C ALA A 156 -7.80 5.75 -11.53
N LYS A 157 -7.11 4.66 -11.15
CA LYS A 157 -7.40 3.96 -9.90
C LYS A 157 -6.36 4.14 -8.81
N LEU A 158 -5.08 4.38 -9.12
CA LEU A 158 -3.99 4.28 -8.14
C LEU A 158 -3.12 5.55 -8.02
N ALA A 159 -2.85 6.25 -9.11
CA ALA A 159 -1.79 7.27 -9.15
C ALA A 159 -1.89 8.31 -8.02
N SER A 160 -3.10 8.81 -7.74
CA SER A 160 -3.36 9.81 -6.71
C SER A 160 -3.09 9.30 -5.29
N SER A 161 -3.23 8.01 -5.02
CA SER A 161 -2.93 7.44 -3.69
C SER A 161 -1.42 7.34 -3.42
N LEU A 162 -0.58 7.44 -4.45
CA LEU A 162 0.86 7.27 -4.31
C LEU A 162 1.58 8.59 -4.00
N ILE A 163 0.94 9.74 -4.19
CA ILE A 163 1.59 11.06 -4.11
C ILE A 163 2.13 11.32 -2.70
N ALA A 164 1.30 11.20 -1.67
CA ALA A 164 1.72 11.42 -0.28
C ALA A 164 2.89 10.50 0.14
N SER A 165 2.90 9.24 -0.31
CA SER A 165 3.97 8.30 0.02
C SER A 165 5.35 8.73 -0.51
N LYS A 166 5.40 9.48 -1.63
CA LYS A 166 6.65 10.03 -2.17
C LYS A 166 7.18 11.18 -1.30
N MET A 167 6.30 11.89 -0.59
CA MET A 167 6.66 13.04 0.24
C MET A 167 7.06 12.65 1.67
N ILE A 168 6.50 11.54 2.19
CA ILE A 168 6.62 11.13 3.59
C ILE A 168 7.41 9.82 3.77
N GLY A 169 7.31 8.88 2.83
CA GLY A 169 7.88 7.54 2.97
C GLY A 169 6.92 6.55 3.64
N ASN A 170 7.48 5.48 4.21
CA ASN A 170 6.70 4.39 4.81
C ASN A 170 6.31 4.72 6.26
N LEU A 171 5.01 4.75 6.54
CA LEU A 171 4.43 4.94 7.87
C LEU A 171 3.88 3.63 8.48
N TYR A 172 4.35 2.47 8.00
CA TYR A 172 3.90 1.15 8.43
C TYR A 172 2.37 1.02 8.37
N THR A 173 1.72 0.85 9.53
CA THR A 173 0.26 0.67 9.64
C THR A 173 -0.52 1.86 9.09
N ALA A 174 0.04 3.06 9.14
CA ALA A 174 -0.61 4.26 8.62
C ALA A 174 -0.43 4.44 7.09
N SER A 175 0.46 3.70 6.43
CA SER A 175 0.76 3.87 5.00
C SER A 175 -0.47 3.68 4.09
N LEU A 176 -1.34 2.72 4.42
CA LEU A 176 -2.58 2.50 3.65
C LEU A 176 -3.50 3.71 3.73
N TYR A 177 -3.67 4.27 4.94
CA TYR A 177 -4.57 5.39 5.20
C TYR A 177 -4.00 6.71 4.71
N LEU A 178 -2.67 6.86 4.72
CA LEU A 178 -2.00 7.98 4.05
C LEU A 178 -2.27 7.93 2.54
N GLY A 179 -2.22 6.75 1.92
CA GLY A 179 -2.60 6.57 0.53
C GLY A 179 -4.05 6.96 0.27
N PHE A 180 -4.97 6.57 1.16
CA PHE A 180 -6.38 6.96 1.06
C PHE A 180 -6.60 8.47 1.20
N ARG A 181 -5.96 9.12 2.18
CA ARG A 181 -5.96 10.59 2.33
C ARG A 181 -5.44 11.26 1.05
N SER A 182 -4.32 10.77 0.50
CA SER A 182 -3.74 11.24 -0.76
C SER A 182 -4.73 11.12 -1.92
N CYS A 183 -5.37 9.96 -2.07
CA CYS A 183 -6.38 9.72 -3.10
C CYS A 183 -7.53 10.75 -3.01
N LEU A 184 -8.09 10.95 -1.82
CA LEU A 184 -9.16 11.93 -1.61
C LEU A 184 -8.74 13.35 -2.00
N GLU A 185 -7.60 13.81 -1.46
CA GLU A 185 -7.11 15.17 -1.68
C GLU A 185 -6.84 15.45 -3.16
N PHE A 186 -6.06 14.59 -3.83
CA PHE A 186 -5.62 14.87 -5.20
C PHE A 186 -6.70 14.62 -6.24
N GLU A 187 -7.65 13.72 -6.00
CA GLU A 187 -8.82 13.59 -6.88
C GLU A 187 -9.78 14.77 -6.73
N TYR A 188 -9.99 15.25 -5.50
CA TYR A 188 -10.78 16.46 -5.26
C TYR A 188 -10.17 17.71 -5.91
N GLN A 189 -8.84 17.88 -5.83
CA GLN A 189 -8.13 18.97 -6.51
C GLN A 189 -8.25 18.94 -8.05
N LYS A 190 -8.49 17.76 -8.64
CA LYS A 190 -8.82 17.60 -10.07
C LYS A 190 -10.26 18.01 -10.42
N GLY A 191 -11.08 18.39 -9.43
CA GLY A 191 -12.48 18.73 -9.60
C GLY A 191 -13.40 17.51 -9.76
N ILE A 192 -12.96 16.33 -9.32
CA ILE A 192 -13.74 15.09 -9.42
C ILE A 192 -14.71 15.00 -8.23
N ASP A 193 -16.00 14.78 -8.51
CA ASP A 193 -16.98 14.42 -7.50
C ASP A 193 -16.72 12.99 -7.02
N LEU A 194 -16.39 12.86 -5.74
CA LEU A 194 -16.09 11.58 -5.10
C LEU A 194 -17.32 10.92 -4.48
N ASN A 195 -18.46 11.60 -4.41
CA ASN A 195 -19.67 11.04 -3.83
C ASN A 195 -20.09 9.75 -4.55
N GLY A 196 -20.35 8.69 -3.78
CA GLY A 196 -20.75 7.39 -4.33
C GLY A 196 -19.62 6.59 -4.99
N LYS A 197 -18.41 7.13 -5.10
CA LYS A 197 -17.25 6.40 -5.59
C LYS A 197 -16.86 5.28 -4.62
N ARG A 198 -16.57 4.10 -5.15
CA ARG A 198 -16.15 2.94 -4.37
C ARG A 198 -14.63 2.83 -4.33
N VAL A 199 -14.11 2.65 -3.14
CA VAL A 199 -12.67 2.53 -2.87
C VAL A 199 -12.36 1.12 -2.39
N GLY A 200 -11.45 0.44 -3.09
CA GLY A 200 -10.86 -0.83 -2.67
C GLY A 200 -9.60 -0.62 -1.85
N PHE A 201 -9.40 -1.46 -0.84
CA PHE A 201 -8.25 -1.42 0.05
C PHE A 201 -7.51 -2.76 0.03
N GLY A 202 -6.20 -2.72 -0.16
CA GLY A 202 -5.28 -3.85 -0.01
C GLY A 202 -4.31 -3.61 1.14
N SER A 203 -4.66 -4.07 2.34
CA SER A 203 -3.81 -3.99 3.52
C SER A 203 -2.88 -5.20 3.61
N TYR A 204 -1.66 -4.97 4.11
CA TYR A 204 -0.69 -6.04 4.35
C TYR A 204 0.16 -5.73 5.57
N GLY A 205 0.44 -6.78 6.35
CA GLY A 205 1.51 -6.81 7.34
C GLY A 205 2.30 -8.11 7.19
N SER A 206 3.62 -8.01 7.26
CA SER A 206 4.54 -9.16 7.20
C SER A 206 4.36 -10.11 8.38
N GLY A 207 4.71 -11.38 8.17
CA GLY A 207 4.50 -12.48 9.13
C GLY A 207 3.57 -13.63 8.70
N SER A 208 2.59 -13.56 7.80
CA SER A 208 2.04 -12.51 6.94
C SER A 208 0.51 -12.52 7.00
N SER A 209 -0.10 -11.33 6.92
CA SER A 209 -1.55 -11.14 6.90
C SER A 209 -1.92 -10.05 5.89
N ALA A 210 -2.64 -10.44 4.85
CA ALA A 210 -3.27 -9.52 3.91
C ALA A 210 -4.78 -9.41 4.18
N MET A 211 -5.33 -8.22 3.97
CA MET A 211 -6.77 -7.97 4.06
C MET A 211 -7.23 -7.11 2.89
N VAL A 212 -8.31 -7.56 2.24
CA VAL A 212 -9.00 -6.80 1.19
C VAL A 212 -10.41 -6.46 1.66
N PHE A 213 -10.76 -5.18 1.54
CA PHE A 213 -12.08 -4.65 1.86
C PHE A 213 -12.37 -3.44 0.97
N SER A 214 -13.60 -2.94 1.04
CA SER A 214 -14.03 -1.78 0.25
C SER A 214 -15.02 -0.93 1.03
N GLY A 215 -15.21 0.29 0.56
CA GLY A 215 -16.26 1.17 1.03
C GLY A 215 -16.63 2.21 -0.01
N THR A 216 -17.78 2.84 0.18
CA THR A 216 -18.31 3.87 -0.70
C THR A 216 -18.20 5.23 -0.03
N ILE A 217 -17.66 6.21 -0.76
CA ILE A 217 -17.51 7.58 -0.28
C ILE A 217 -18.90 8.20 -0.09
N GLN A 218 -19.09 8.83 1.07
CA GLN A 218 -20.37 9.42 1.48
C GLN A 218 -20.44 10.91 1.12
N PRO A 219 -21.63 11.49 0.91
CA PRO A 219 -21.79 12.87 0.44
C PRO A 219 -21.04 13.92 1.29
N GLN A 220 -20.89 13.69 2.59
CA GLN A 220 -20.22 14.60 3.53
C GLN A 220 -18.68 14.57 3.40
N TYR A 221 -18.11 13.89 2.40
CA TYR A 221 -16.65 13.85 2.21
C TYR A 221 -16.08 15.24 1.95
N GLU A 222 -16.80 16.09 1.21
CA GLU A 222 -16.35 17.41 0.77
C GLU A 222 -16.00 18.32 1.94
N GLU A 223 -16.78 18.27 3.03
CA GLU A 223 -16.54 19.06 4.24
C GLU A 223 -15.17 18.79 4.87
N ILE A 224 -14.67 17.57 4.71
CA ILE A 224 -13.38 17.12 5.24
C ILE A 224 -12.28 17.40 4.21
N VAL A 225 -12.50 16.99 2.95
CA VAL A 225 -11.45 17.00 1.91
C VAL A 225 -11.11 18.40 1.44
N LYS A 226 -12.06 19.35 1.45
CA LYS A 226 -11.82 20.75 1.03
C LYS A 226 -10.72 21.47 1.82
N ASN A 227 -10.43 20.99 3.04
CA ASN A 227 -9.43 21.56 3.93
C ASN A 227 -8.11 20.76 3.91
N MET A 228 -8.03 19.66 3.17
CA MET A 228 -6.79 18.88 3.07
C MET A 228 -5.80 19.61 2.16
N ASN A 229 -4.60 19.84 2.67
CA ASN A 229 -3.51 20.39 1.87
C ASN A 229 -2.17 19.84 2.39
N LEU A 230 -1.78 18.68 1.89
CA LEU A 230 -0.58 18.00 2.35
C LEU A 230 0.69 18.81 2.07
N GLU A 231 0.73 19.55 0.96
CA GLU A 231 1.88 20.40 0.63
C GLU A 231 2.05 21.50 1.68
N ALA A 232 0.96 22.19 2.07
CA ALA A 232 0.98 23.21 3.11
C ALA A 232 1.28 22.62 4.50
N GLU A 233 0.71 21.46 4.84
CA GLU A 233 0.97 20.76 6.10
C GLU A 233 2.44 20.33 6.23
N LEU A 234 3.08 19.95 5.12
CA LEU A 234 4.47 19.49 5.08
C LEU A 234 5.49 20.61 4.79
N ALA A 235 5.04 21.81 4.40
CA ALA A 235 5.89 22.95 4.07
C ALA A 235 6.79 23.42 5.23
N PRO A 236 6.35 23.42 6.51
CA PRO A 236 7.19 23.83 7.63
C PRO A 236 8.31 22.85 7.99
N ARG A 237 8.40 21.69 7.32
CA ARG A 237 9.46 20.71 7.60
C ARG A 237 10.83 21.30 7.32
N ARG A 238 11.79 21.01 8.21
CA ARG A 238 13.19 21.33 8.01
C ARG A 238 13.91 20.17 7.33
N LYS A 239 14.62 20.44 6.24
CA LYS A 239 15.54 19.48 5.65
C LYS A 239 16.74 19.29 6.58
N LEU A 240 17.04 18.04 6.91
CA LEU A 240 18.22 17.67 7.69
C LEU A 240 19.41 17.43 6.75
N THR A 241 20.62 17.73 7.25
CA THR A 241 21.86 17.19 6.70
C THR A 241 21.98 15.68 7.00
N LEU A 242 22.87 14.98 6.31
CA LEU A 242 23.12 13.56 6.58
C LEU A 242 23.60 13.33 8.03
N GLN A 243 24.50 14.19 8.52
CA GLN A 243 25.05 14.10 9.88
C GLN A 243 23.96 14.29 10.94
N GLU A 244 23.05 15.26 10.74
CA GLU A 244 21.90 15.47 11.63
C GLU A 244 20.96 14.25 11.63
N TYR A 245 20.71 13.68 10.45
CA TYR A 245 19.91 12.47 10.32
C TYR A 245 20.55 11.28 11.05
N GLU A 246 21.86 11.04 10.88
CA GLU A 246 22.58 9.97 11.57
C GLU A 246 22.53 10.15 13.08
N THR A 247 22.67 11.39 13.57
CA THR A 247 22.57 11.71 14.99
C THR A 247 21.20 11.31 15.57
N LEU A 248 20.11 11.63 14.86
CA LEU A 248 18.76 11.21 15.24
C LEU A 248 18.55 9.70 15.11
N HIS A 249 18.99 9.12 13.99
CA HIS A 249 18.78 7.71 13.66
C HIS A 249 19.47 6.77 14.66
N GLU A 250 20.65 7.17 15.14
CA GLU A 250 21.44 6.42 16.12
C GLU A 250 21.05 6.71 17.58
N ASN A 251 19.94 7.43 17.81
CA ASN A 251 19.43 7.79 19.13
C ASN A 251 20.48 8.50 20.02
N LYS A 252 21.29 9.38 19.44
CA LYS A 252 22.36 10.10 20.15
C LYS A 252 21.87 11.29 20.98
N LEU A 253 20.59 11.66 20.87
CA LEU A 253 20.00 12.81 21.55
C LEU A 253 19.09 12.35 22.68
N SER A 254 19.10 13.09 23.79
CA SER A 254 18.15 12.92 24.87
C SER A 254 16.89 13.78 24.67
N PRO A 255 15.79 13.54 25.40
CA PRO A 255 14.61 14.40 25.39
C PRO A 255 14.89 15.88 25.68
N GLU A 256 16.00 16.19 26.38
CA GLU A 256 16.42 17.55 26.73
C GLU A 256 17.18 18.27 25.59
N GLU A 257 17.58 17.55 24.54
CA GLU A 257 18.36 18.08 23.41
C GLU A 257 17.60 17.98 22.07
N PRO A 258 16.37 18.49 21.96
CA PRO A 258 15.60 18.36 20.72
C PRO A 258 16.21 19.22 19.61
N MET A 259 16.34 18.66 18.41
CA MET A 259 16.78 19.40 17.22
C MET A 259 15.75 20.39 16.67
N LEU A 260 14.50 20.26 17.12
CA LEU A 260 13.37 21.08 16.69
C LEU A 260 12.52 21.43 17.90
N HIS A 261 12.18 22.72 18.02
CA HIS A 261 11.17 23.15 18.98
C HIS A 261 9.81 23.03 18.33
N THR A 262 9.05 22.10 18.89
CA THR A 262 7.70 21.76 18.49
C THR A 262 6.71 22.86 18.85
N LYS A 263 5.55 22.90 18.19
CA LYS A 263 4.41 23.75 18.60
C LYS A 263 3.11 23.00 18.37
N ARG A 264 2.22 23.01 19.36
CA ARG A 264 0.92 22.36 19.36
C ARG A 264 0.99 20.84 19.14
N GLU A 265 1.94 20.18 19.79
CA GLU A 265 2.12 18.73 19.70
C GLU A 265 2.64 18.12 21.00
N PHE A 266 2.44 16.81 21.15
CA PHE A 266 2.93 16.05 22.29
C PHE A 266 4.41 15.70 22.12
N VAL A 267 5.23 15.99 23.12
CA VAL A 267 6.65 15.65 23.13
C VAL A 267 7.00 14.77 24.31
N LEU A 268 7.90 13.81 24.09
CA LEU A 268 8.51 13.01 25.14
C LEU A 268 9.49 13.90 25.92
N VAL A 269 9.37 13.95 27.24
CA VAL A 269 10.23 14.77 28.11
C VAL A 269 11.02 13.97 29.13
N ASP A 270 10.66 12.71 29.38
CA ASP A 270 11.32 11.88 30.38
C ASP A 270 11.11 10.39 30.05
N ILE A 271 12.16 9.60 30.27
CA ILE A 271 12.11 8.13 30.30
C ILE A 271 12.71 7.70 31.63
N ASN A 272 11.87 7.18 32.51
CA ASN A 272 12.27 6.82 33.86
C ASN A 272 13.24 5.62 33.84
N THR A 273 14.36 5.75 34.55
CA THR A 273 15.42 4.73 34.63
C THR A 273 15.53 4.08 36.01
N THR A 274 14.72 4.51 36.98
CA THR A 274 14.66 3.88 38.32
C THR A 274 14.22 2.42 38.23
N VAL A 275 14.64 1.60 39.17
CA VAL A 275 14.42 0.14 39.12
C VAL A 275 12.92 -0.19 39.15
N GLU A 276 12.15 0.57 39.91
CA GLU A 276 10.73 0.35 40.20
C GLU A 276 9.83 0.71 39.02
N SER A 277 10.22 1.69 38.20
CA SER A 277 9.40 2.21 37.10
C SER A 277 10.21 2.38 35.80
N ARG A 278 11.21 1.51 35.59
CA ARG A 278 12.06 1.54 34.41
C ARG A 278 11.24 1.45 33.12
N GLY A 279 11.41 2.45 32.26
CA GLY A 279 10.73 2.54 30.97
C GLY A 279 9.41 3.31 30.99
N GLU A 280 8.96 3.83 32.15
CA GLU A 280 7.88 4.82 32.20
C GLU A 280 8.25 6.04 31.35
N ARG A 281 7.31 6.52 30.53
CA ARG A 281 7.51 7.67 29.63
C ARG A 281 6.58 8.81 30.01
N ARG A 282 7.09 10.03 30.06
CA ARG A 282 6.29 11.23 30.32
C ARG A 282 6.25 12.14 29.11
N TYR A 283 5.07 12.70 28.87
CA TYR A 283 4.81 13.57 27.73
C TYR A 283 4.18 14.87 28.20
N ILE A 284 4.51 15.97 27.52
CA ILE A 284 3.80 17.25 27.67
C ILE A 284 3.22 17.66 26.32
N PHE A 285 2.14 18.44 26.34
CA PHE A 285 1.66 19.15 25.16
C PHE A 285 2.34 20.52 25.11
N ASN A 286 3.10 20.79 24.06
CA ASN A 286 3.75 22.08 23.87
C ASN A 286 2.77 23.03 23.17
N GLU A 287 2.37 24.13 23.83
CA GLU A 287 1.37 25.07 23.29
C GLU A 287 1.89 25.94 22.13
#